data_AF-R1FW82-F1
#
_entry.id   AF-R1FW82-F1
#
_cell.length_a   1.000
_cell.length_b   1.000
_cell.length_c   1.000
_cell.angle_alpha   90.00
_cell.angle_beta   90.00
_cell.angle_gamma   90.00
#
_symmetry.space_group_name_H-M   'P 1'
#
loop_
_entity.id
_entity.type
_entity.pdbx_description
1 polymer ?
#
loop_
_entity_poly.entity_id
_entity_poly.type
_entity_poly.pdbx_seq_one_letter_code
_entity_poly.pdbx_strand_id
1 'polypeptide(L)'
;MAGHYVDVDGAAGTRPQPAAVFLSYAREPGDPAHEESVLQLWTLLRSCGVDARLDRGEAQQRRDWALWRGQQIREARYVLVIASPAYRRSAEGRGDASEERGVQWEARLIRDTFFADPHAVHRFIPVVLPGQSKDGVPDFLGPDTADVYTVSAFTVEGAEPLLRLLTDQPEILEPPLGPVPDLKPRPVAPAAAPRRPPATHVHNEARDVSGFLLQVGNVGSMTVPGPAAAPRVAVGDGADSRARRTFEDAWQRAGGRLGEPAGPAVREGPGFVQHFTGDAVICAVTGKQAVAVAGPVWDDLSGLPGFPSGPGFPTMDYVEGAAPVVDLDGGTWKAGVLLRDPEPRWHPRPRLDMVARKAFQLPMAGLADLTVRAIATLPWQLDDDLEITGLTRKLIESALPQAEITAQIPALSQRRGRPQSWLRWALASGPDIRQTGRDARYDHTGDDDVRAVARIMLSTGPTPVITVCVEFQTTLRITANEVVDLWTAAWDTAAVVVPRALVPDPANAVLLGPPTVELHVEADVAEAVDLSVFGKPAGRPGLLGAATVIAPIGFGRTERRAWAAKALTRLARGWGFVEAEESDLG
;
A
#
# COMPACT_ATOMS: atom_id res chain seq x y z
N MET A 1 12.97 29.79 -50.26
CA MET A 1 11.84 30.56 -49.74
C MET A 1 11.34 29.86 -48.50
N ALA A 2 11.72 30.39 -47.33
CA ALA A 2 11.20 29.98 -46.04
C ALA A 2 9.90 30.75 -45.79
N GLY A 3 8.85 30.05 -45.37
CA GLY A 3 7.60 30.64 -44.90
C GLY A 3 7.39 30.23 -43.46
N HIS A 4 7.78 31.12 -42.55
CA HIS A 4 7.44 31.08 -41.14
C HIS A 4 5.92 31.18 -40.97
N TYR A 5 5.32 30.31 -40.16
CA TYR A 5 4.05 30.62 -39.50
C TYR A 5 4.33 30.80 -38.02
N VAL A 6 3.94 31.96 -37.53
CA VAL A 6 4.16 32.49 -36.18
C VAL A 6 3.09 31.91 -35.27
N ASP A 7 3.53 31.40 -34.12
CA ASP A 7 2.67 31.04 -33.00
C ASP A 7 2.21 32.34 -32.31
N VAL A 8 0.90 32.52 -32.17
CA VAL A 8 0.29 33.60 -31.40
C VAL A 8 -0.74 32.98 -30.48
N ASP A 9 -0.40 33.01 -29.19
CA ASP A 9 -1.24 32.66 -28.06
C ASP A 9 -2.65 33.27 -28.16
N GLY A 10 -3.65 32.44 -27.91
CA GLY A 10 -5.05 32.87 -27.88
C GLY A 10 -6.03 31.76 -27.50
N ALA A 11 -5.92 31.26 -26.26
CA ALA A 11 -7.00 30.58 -25.51
C ALA A 11 -7.89 29.60 -26.29
N ALA A 12 -7.35 28.44 -26.68
CA ALA A 12 -8.18 27.27 -26.96
C ALA A 12 -8.49 26.58 -25.63
N GLY A 13 -9.68 26.81 -25.08
CA GLY A 13 -10.20 26.02 -23.96
C GLY A 13 -10.04 24.54 -24.28
N THR A 14 -9.28 23.83 -23.44
CA THR A 14 -9.14 22.38 -23.50
C THR A 14 -10.55 21.81 -23.48
N ARG A 15 -11.05 21.30 -24.62
CA ARG A 15 -12.26 20.48 -24.59
C ARG A 15 -11.97 19.36 -23.59
N PRO A 16 -12.80 19.16 -22.55
CA PRO A 16 -12.58 18.05 -21.62
C PRO A 16 -12.47 16.78 -22.45
N GLN A 17 -11.38 16.04 -22.27
CA GLN A 17 -11.24 14.74 -22.93
C GLN A 17 -12.46 13.90 -22.52
N PRO A 18 -13.18 13.28 -23.49
CA PRO A 18 -14.32 12.43 -23.16
C PRO A 18 -13.90 11.38 -22.14
N ALA A 19 -14.64 11.22 -21.05
CA ALA A 19 -14.35 10.18 -20.08
C ALA A 19 -14.38 8.82 -20.80
N ALA A 20 -13.29 8.05 -20.69
CA ALA A 20 -13.25 6.67 -21.16
C ALA A 20 -14.11 5.82 -20.21
N VAL A 21 -15.25 5.34 -20.71
CA VAL A 21 -16.22 4.56 -19.93
C VAL A 21 -16.33 3.16 -20.52
N PHE A 22 -16.21 2.13 -19.69
CA PHE A 22 -16.39 0.73 -20.12
C PHE A 22 -17.68 0.14 -19.52
N LEU A 23 -18.50 -0.52 -20.34
CA LEU A 23 -19.71 -1.20 -19.87
C LEU A 23 -19.41 -2.69 -19.66
N SER A 24 -19.35 -3.12 -18.41
CA SER A 24 -19.26 -4.53 -18.04
C SER A 24 -20.66 -5.07 -17.75
N TYR A 25 -21.09 -6.07 -18.52
CA TYR A 25 -22.40 -6.70 -18.41
C TYR A 25 -22.28 -8.22 -18.56
N ALA A 26 -23.30 -8.93 -18.10
CA ALA A 26 -23.41 -10.38 -18.25
C ALA A 26 -24.48 -10.69 -19.30
N ARG A 27 -24.31 -11.80 -20.02
CA ARG A 27 -25.42 -12.34 -20.82
C ARG A 27 -26.44 -12.97 -19.88
N GLU A 28 -27.72 -12.71 -20.16
CA GLU A 28 -28.86 -13.26 -19.43
C GLU A 28 -29.60 -14.25 -20.33
N PRO A 29 -29.31 -15.57 -20.25
CA PRO A 29 -29.97 -16.56 -21.09
C PRO A 29 -31.50 -16.57 -20.94
N GLY A 30 -32.01 -16.14 -19.78
CA GLY A 30 -33.43 -16.01 -19.48
C GLY A 30 -34.05 -14.64 -19.79
N ASP A 31 -33.25 -13.66 -20.21
CA ASP A 31 -33.70 -12.29 -20.52
C ASP A 31 -32.88 -11.70 -21.69
N PRO A 32 -33.21 -12.07 -22.95
CA PRO A 32 -32.51 -11.53 -24.11
C PRO A 32 -32.71 -10.01 -24.30
N ALA A 33 -33.71 -9.40 -23.65
CA ALA A 33 -33.92 -7.96 -23.69
C ALA A 33 -32.89 -7.18 -22.87
N HIS A 34 -32.18 -7.85 -21.94
CA HIS A 34 -31.09 -7.26 -21.18
C HIS A 34 -29.96 -6.75 -22.09
N GLU A 35 -29.54 -7.54 -23.07
CA GLU A 35 -28.44 -7.17 -23.97
C GLU A 35 -28.81 -6.00 -24.89
N GLU A 36 -30.07 -5.93 -25.31
CA GLU A 36 -30.61 -4.78 -26.06
C GLU A 36 -30.65 -3.52 -25.19
N SER A 37 -31.03 -3.65 -23.93
CA SER A 37 -31.03 -2.57 -22.95
C SER A 37 -29.62 -2.00 -22.71
N VAL A 38 -28.60 -2.87 -22.65
CA VAL A 38 -27.19 -2.46 -22.57
C VAL A 38 -26.76 -1.69 -23.83
N LEU A 39 -27.18 -2.15 -25.01
CA LEU A 39 -26.88 -1.47 -26.28
C LEU A 39 -27.56 -0.10 -26.36
N GLN A 40 -28.80 0.02 -25.87
CA GLN A 40 -29.54 1.28 -25.80
C GLN A 40 -28.85 2.28 -24.86
N LEU A 41 -28.40 1.83 -23.68
CA LEU A 41 -27.59 2.66 -22.77
C LEU A 41 -26.27 3.11 -23.45
N TRP A 42 -25.54 2.19 -24.07
CA TRP A 42 -24.30 2.51 -24.78
C TRP A 42 -24.51 3.58 -25.86
N THR A 43 -25.58 3.43 -26.66
CA THR A 43 -25.94 4.38 -27.71
C THR A 43 -26.28 5.76 -27.13
N LEU A 44 -27.07 5.80 -26.04
CA LEU A 44 -27.40 7.03 -25.33
C LEU A 44 -26.13 7.74 -24.83
N LEU A 45 -25.24 7.04 -24.12
CA LEU A 45 -24.02 7.61 -23.57
C LEU A 45 -23.14 8.23 -24.67
N ARG A 46 -22.98 7.52 -25.80
CA ARG A 46 -22.22 8.04 -26.95
C ARG A 46 -22.90 9.26 -27.59
N SER A 47 -24.22 9.27 -27.69
CA SER A 47 -24.96 10.44 -28.18
C SER A 47 -24.82 11.67 -27.27
N CYS A 48 -24.54 11.45 -25.98
CA CYS A 48 -24.29 12.50 -24.98
C CYS A 48 -22.80 12.91 -24.86
N GLY A 49 -21.93 12.44 -25.76
CA GLY A 49 -20.52 12.82 -25.79
C GLY A 49 -19.59 12.04 -24.83
N VAL A 50 -20.07 10.94 -24.23
CA VAL A 50 -19.25 10.04 -23.42
C VAL A 50 -18.52 9.04 -24.33
N ASP A 51 -17.21 8.81 -24.16
CA ASP A 51 -16.50 7.76 -24.89
C ASP A 51 -16.76 6.38 -24.27
N ALA A 52 -17.98 5.90 -24.46
CA ALA A 52 -18.43 4.60 -23.97
C ALA A 52 -17.95 3.47 -24.89
N ARG A 53 -17.31 2.47 -24.31
CA ARG A 53 -16.78 1.25 -24.93
C ARG A 53 -17.64 0.05 -24.53
N LEU A 54 -17.95 -0.78 -25.52
CA LEU A 54 -18.74 -2.00 -25.38
C LEU A 54 -18.14 -3.08 -26.28
N ASP A 55 -18.00 -4.31 -25.79
CA ASP A 55 -17.41 -5.45 -26.51
C ASP A 55 -17.98 -5.64 -27.92
N ARG A 56 -19.30 -5.42 -28.09
CA ARG A 56 -20.00 -5.55 -29.38
C ARG A 56 -19.58 -4.50 -30.42
N GLY A 57 -19.14 -3.31 -30.00
CA GLY A 57 -18.72 -2.24 -30.90
C GLY A 57 -17.35 -2.47 -31.55
N GLU A 58 -16.55 -3.39 -31.01
CA GLU A 58 -15.16 -3.66 -31.42
C GLU A 58 -15.02 -5.01 -32.17
N ALA A 59 -16.11 -5.75 -32.32
CA ALA A 59 -16.15 -7.16 -32.73
C ALA A 59 -15.67 -7.49 -34.17
N GLN A 60 -15.28 -6.48 -34.95
CA GLN A 60 -14.84 -6.68 -36.35
C GLN A 60 -13.35 -7.01 -36.52
N GLN A 61 -12.55 -7.00 -35.45
CA GLN A 61 -11.11 -7.33 -35.50
C GLN A 61 -10.77 -8.54 -34.62
N ARG A 62 -9.92 -9.44 -35.14
CA ARG A 62 -9.36 -10.56 -34.35
C ARG A 62 -8.46 -9.99 -33.25
N ARG A 63 -8.87 -10.15 -31.99
CA ARG A 63 -8.16 -9.65 -30.80
C ARG A 63 -8.25 -10.69 -29.68
N ASP A 64 -7.31 -10.64 -28.74
CA ASP A 64 -7.46 -11.34 -27.47
C ASP A 64 -8.46 -10.56 -26.60
N TRP A 65 -9.71 -11.05 -26.59
CA TRP A 65 -10.81 -10.44 -25.85
C TRP A 65 -10.61 -10.46 -24.33
N ALA A 66 -9.86 -11.42 -23.79
CA ALA A 66 -9.56 -11.43 -22.37
C ALA A 66 -8.58 -10.30 -22.03
N LEU A 67 -7.47 -10.19 -22.77
CA LEU A 67 -6.52 -9.09 -22.58
C LEU A 67 -7.14 -7.72 -22.80
N TRP A 68 -7.96 -7.56 -23.84
CA TRP A 68 -8.61 -6.28 -24.13
C TRP A 68 -9.63 -5.87 -23.05
N ARG A 69 -10.51 -6.77 -22.61
CA ARG A 69 -11.48 -6.46 -21.52
C ARG A 69 -10.76 -6.18 -20.20
N GLY A 70 -9.70 -6.93 -19.90
CA GLY A 70 -8.85 -6.64 -18.74
C GLY A 70 -8.10 -5.32 -18.82
N GLN A 71 -7.77 -4.85 -20.03
CA GLN A 71 -7.23 -3.51 -20.23
C GLN A 71 -8.29 -2.44 -19.99
N GLN A 72 -9.49 -2.60 -20.55
CA GLN A 72 -10.60 -1.65 -20.34
C GLN A 72 -10.96 -1.51 -18.86
N ILE A 73 -11.05 -2.61 -18.11
CA ILE A 73 -11.32 -2.58 -16.66
C ILE A 73 -10.22 -1.84 -15.87
N ARG A 74 -8.96 -1.92 -16.31
CA ARG A 74 -7.82 -1.29 -15.62
C ARG A 74 -7.66 0.20 -15.96
N GLU A 75 -7.92 0.57 -17.20
CA GLU A 75 -7.58 1.89 -17.76
C GLU A 75 -8.78 2.83 -17.89
N ALA A 76 -10.02 2.31 -17.94
CA ALA A 76 -11.20 3.17 -18.02
C ALA A 76 -11.33 4.05 -16.77
N ARG A 77 -11.73 5.31 -16.98
CA ARG A 77 -12.02 6.25 -15.89
C ARG A 77 -13.21 5.78 -15.07
N TYR A 78 -14.25 5.28 -15.75
CA TYR A 78 -15.39 4.63 -15.12
C TYR A 78 -15.65 3.27 -15.76
N VAL A 79 -15.95 2.29 -14.93
CA VAL A 79 -16.44 0.96 -15.33
C VAL A 79 -17.88 0.85 -14.82
N LEU A 80 -18.83 0.87 -15.75
CA LEU A 80 -20.24 0.67 -15.44
C LEU A 80 -20.49 -0.83 -15.24
N VAL A 81 -20.90 -1.19 -14.03
CA VAL A 81 -21.28 -2.55 -13.66
C VAL A 81 -22.78 -2.68 -13.84
N ILE A 82 -23.22 -3.29 -14.95
CA ILE A 82 -24.63 -3.41 -15.26
C ILE A 82 -25.25 -4.52 -14.39
N ALA A 83 -26.14 -4.12 -13.48
CA ALA A 83 -26.76 -5.02 -12.53
C ALA A 83 -27.66 -6.04 -13.23
N SER A 84 -27.44 -7.32 -12.93
CA SER A 84 -28.26 -8.43 -13.41
C SER A 84 -28.07 -9.67 -12.51
N PRO A 85 -29.05 -10.58 -12.42
CA PRO A 85 -28.89 -11.80 -11.63
C PRO A 85 -27.67 -12.64 -12.03
N ALA A 86 -27.39 -12.81 -13.32
CA ALA A 86 -26.22 -13.55 -13.82
C ALA A 86 -24.90 -12.82 -13.51
N TYR A 87 -24.90 -11.49 -13.57
CA TYR A 87 -23.73 -10.69 -13.22
C TYR A 87 -23.37 -10.90 -11.75
N ARG A 88 -24.34 -10.78 -10.83
CA ARG A 88 -24.12 -11.01 -9.40
C ARG A 88 -23.60 -12.41 -9.10
N ARG A 89 -24.25 -13.45 -9.65
CA ARG A 89 -23.81 -14.85 -9.47
C ARG A 89 -22.36 -15.04 -9.91
N SER A 90 -21.98 -14.49 -11.06
CA SER A 90 -20.62 -14.58 -11.61
C SER A 90 -19.60 -13.84 -10.75
N ALA A 91 -19.93 -12.62 -10.31
CA ALA A 91 -19.06 -11.78 -9.48
C ALA A 91 -18.82 -12.36 -8.09
N GLU A 92 -19.81 -13.06 -7.53
CA GLU A 92 -19.74 -13.67 -6.21
C GLU A 92 -19.16 -15.09 -6.24
N GLY A 93 -18.81 -15.62 -7.41
CA GLY A 93 -18.31 -16.98 -7.56
C GLY A 93 -19.37 -18.07 -7.26
N ARG A 94 -20.65 -17.73 -7.46
CA ARG A 94 -21.82 -18.61 -7.24
C ARG A 94 -22.37 -19.20 -8.55
N GLY A 95 -21.66 -19.03 -9.67
CA GLY A 95 -22.03 -19.58 -10.97
C GLY A 95 -21.51 -21.01 -11.17
N ASP A 96 -22.17 -21.76 -12.05
CA ASP A 96 -21.73 -23.11 -12.41
C ASP A 96 -20.45 -23.08 -13.26
N ALA A 97 -19.62 -24.13 -13.18
CA ALA A 97 -18.41 -24.27 -14.00
C ALA A 97 -18.67 -24.33 -15.52
N SER A 98 -19.94 -24.47 -15.92
CA SER A 98 -20.39 -24.47 -17.32
C SER A 98 -20.88 -23.11 -17.83
N GLU A 99 -21.12 -22.14 -16.94
CA GLU A 99 -21.47 -20.77 -17.32
C GLU A 99 -20.23 -20.01 -17.84
N GLU A 100 -20.47 -19.07 -18.74
CA GLU A 100 -19.48 -18.50 -19.65
C GLU A 100 -18.23 -17.94 -18.95
N ARG A 101 -17.10 -18.63 -19.15
CA ARG A 101 -15.75 -18.31 -18.63
C ARG A 101 -15.30 -16.84 -18.80
N GLY A 102 -15.93 -16.07 -19.68
CA GLY A 102 -15.63 -14.65 -19.91
C GLY A 102 -16.16 -13.70 -18.82
N VAL A 103 -17.43 -13.86 -18.39
CA VAL A 103 -18.07 -12.95 -17.43
C VAL A 103 -17.55 -13.20 -16.01
N GLN A 104 -17.33 -14.47 -15.64
CA GLN A 104 -16.70 -14.83 -14.37
C GLN A 104 -15.29 -14.22 -14.24
N TRP A 105 -14.55 -14.14 -15.35
CA TRP A 105 -13.20 -13.57 -15.35
C TRP A 105 -13.20 -12.05 -15.18
N GLU A 106 -14.10 -11.32 -15.86
CA GLU A 106 -14.22 -9.86 -15.70
C GLU A 106 -14.75 -9.46 -14.33
N ALA A 107 -15.79 -10.14 -13.86
CA ALA A 107 -16.38 -9.85 -12.57
C ALA A 107 -15.40 -10.18 -11.43
N ARG A 108 -14.59 -11.24 -11.59
CA ARG A 108 -13.45 -11.52 -10.73
C ARG A 108 -12.38 -10.42 -10.81
N LEU A 109 -12.03 -9.93 -12.01
CA LEU A 109 -11.04 -8.86 -12.15
C LEU A 109 -11.52 -7.54 -11.52
N ILE A 110 -12.79 -7.19 -11.67
CA ILE A 110 -13.42 -6.01 -11.04
C ILE A 110 -13.38 -6.18 -9.52
N ARG A 111 -13.77 -7.36 -9.00
CA ARG A 111 -13.70 -7.67 -7.57
C ARG A 111 -12.27 -7.62 -7.03
N ASP A 112 -11.32 -8.24 -7.71
CA ASP A 112 -9.92 -8.28 -7.32
C ASP A 112 -9.31 -6.87 -7.36
N THR A 113 -9.71 -6.05 -8.34
CA THR A 113 -9.30 -4.65 -8.44
C THR A 113 -9.92 -3.78 -7.35
N PHE A 114 -11.19 -4.02 -7.01
CA PHE A 114 -11.91 -3.37 -5.92
C PHE A 114 -11.25 -3.61 -4.57
N PHE A 115 -10.88 -4.86 -4.26
CA PHE A 115 -10.21 -5.19 -3.00
C PHE A 115 -8.72 -4.79 -2.96
N ALA A 116 -8.07 -4.61 -4.11
CA ALA A 116 -6.68 -4.17 -4.19
C ALA A 116 -6.48 -2.67 -3.94
N ASP A 117 -7.52 -1.85 -4.11
CA ASP A 117 -7.51 -0.41 -3.87
C ASP A 117 -8.90 0.08 -3.43
N PRO A 118 -9.15 0.21 -2.11
CA PRO A 118 -10.41 0.73 -1.58
C PRO A 118 -10.72 2.17 -2.02
N HIS A 119 -9.74 2.92 -2.53
CA HIS A 119 -9.99 4.23 -3.09
C HIS A 119 -10.48 4.15 -4.53
N ALA A 120 -10.32 3.04 -5.25
CA ALA A 120 -10.82 2.86 -6.62
C ALA A 120 -12.34 2.60 -6.71
N VAL A 121 -13.05 2.58 -5.58
CA VAL A 121 -14.52 2.39 -5.50
C VAL A 121 -15.26 3.38 -6.40
N HIS A 122 -14.82 4.64 -6.44
CA HIS A 122 -15.46 5.70 -7.25
C HIS A 122 -15.36 5.47 -8.77
N ARG A 123 -14.58 4.48 -9.24
CA ARG A 123 -14.47 4.10 -10.65
C ARG A 123 -15.51 3.05 -11.04
N PHE A 124 -15.90 2.17 -10.11
CA PHE A 124 -16.81 1.06 -10.39
C PHE A 124 -18.22 1.47 -10.06
N ILE A 125 -19.01 1.79 -11.08
CA ILE A 125 -20.31 2.43 -10.92
C ILE A 125 -21.41 1.37 -11.11
N PRO A 126 -22.15 0.97 -10.05
CA PRO A 126 -23.29 0.07 -10.20
C PRO A 126 -24.42 0.78 -10.96
N VAL A 127 -24.91 0.17 -12.04
CA VAL A 127 -25.99 0.73 -12.87
C VAL A 127 -27.15 -0.26 -12.95
N VAL A 128 -28.35 0.19 -12.62
CA VAL A 128 -29.60 -0.59 -12.73
C VAL A 128 -30.40 -0.08 -13.92
N LEU A 129 -30.66 -0.95 -14.89
CA LEU A 129 -31.44 -0.64 -16.10
C LEU A 129 -32.95 -0.82 -15.87
N PRO A 130 -33.81 -0.28 -16.76
CA PRO A 130 -35.25 -0.51 -16.69
C PRO A 130 -35.57 -2.02 -16.63
N GLY A 131 -36.37 -2.42 -15.65
CA GLY A 131 -36.75 -3.83 -15.44
C GLY A 131 -35.74 -4.67 -14.65
N GLN A 132 -34.58 -4.13 -14.27
CA GLN A 132 -33.62 -4.78 -13.39
C GLN A 132 -33.78 -4.32 -11.93
N SER A 133 -33.16 -5.04 -11.00
CA SER A 133 -33.14 -4.70 -9.57
C SER A 133 -31.72 -4.41 -9.08
N LYS A 134 -31.60 -3.58 -8.04
CA LYS A 134 -30.34 -3.42 -7.28
C LYS A 134 -29.83 -4.74 -6.69
N ASP A 135 -30.70 -5.75 -6.53
CA ASP A 135 -30.30 -7.09 -6.09
C ASP A 135 -29.42 -7.81 -7.12
N GLY A 136 -29.31 -7.30 -8.36
CA GLY A 136 -28.36 -7.76 -9.37
C GLY A 136 -26.97 -7.14 -9.22
N VAL A 137 -26.75 -6.24 -8.26
CA VAL A 137 -25.44 -5.65 -7.97
C VAL A 137 -24.64 -6.59 -7.06
N PRO A 138 -23.35 -6.83 -7.33
CA PRO A 138 -22.49 -7.63 -6.46
C PRO A 138 -22.36 -7.06 -5.04
N ASP A 139 -22.39 -7.92 -4.02
CA ASP A 139 -22.33 -7.52 -2.60
C ASP A 139 -21.15 -6.59 -2.27
N PHE A 140 -19.98 -6.81 -2.89
CA PHE A 140 -18.79 -6.02 -2.62
C PHE A 140 -18.92 -4.56 -3.06
N LEU A 141 -19.81 -4.22 -3.99
CA LEU A 141 -20.08 -2.84 -4.38
C LEU A 141 -21.06 -2.13 -3.43
N GLY A 142 -21.55 -2.82 -2.40
CA GLY A 142 -22.37 -2.23 -1.34
C GLY A 142 -23.71 -1.69 -1.83
N PRO A 143 -24.60 -2.50 -2.44
CA PRO A 143 -25.88 -2.05 -3.00
C PRO A 143 -26.83 -1.35 -2.01
N ASP A 144 -26.62 -1.55 -0.70
CA ASP A 144 -27.39 -0.90 0.37
C ASP A 144 -26.64 0.23 1.08
N THR A 145 -25.34 0.41 0.79
CA THR A 145 -24.47 1.35 1.53
C THR A 145 -23.72 2.34 0.63
N ALA A 146 -23.75 2.16 -0.69
CA ALA A 146 -23.11 3.01 -1.69
C ALA A 146 -24.12 3.46 -2.76
N ASP A 147 -23.75 4.48 -3.53
CA ASP A 147 -24.59 5.01 -4.60
C ASP A 147 -24.77 3.99 -5.73
N VAL A 148 -26.03 3.74 -6.10
CA VAL A 148 -26.43 2.90 -7.23
C VAL A 148 -27.18 3.77 -8.23
N TYR A 149 -26.72 3.79 -9.47
CA TYR A 149 -27.26 4.67 -10.51
C TYR A 149 -28.38 3.97 -11.26
N THR A 150 -29.62 4.41 -11.04
CA THR A 150 -30.78 3.84 -11.73
C THR A 150 -31.07 4.62 -13.01
N VAL A 151 -31.11 3.90 -14.14
CA VAL A 151 -31.57 4.41 -15.43
C VAL A 151 -33.04 4.06 -15.57
N SER A 152 -33.92 5.05 -15.48
CA SER A 152 -35.38 4.84 -15.55
C SER A 152 -35.90 4.73 -16.98
N ALA A 153 -35.23 5.38 -17.93
CA ALA A 153 -35.47 5.31 -19.36
C ALA A 153 -34.18 5.65 -20.12
N PHE A 154 -34.02 5.15 -21.35
CA PHE A 154 -32.86 5.47 -22.21
C PHE A 154 -32.99 6.85 -22.87
N THR A 155 -33.11 7.87 -22.02
CA THR A 155 -33.23 9.30 -22.35
C THR A 155 -32.28 10.09 -21.46
N VAL A 156 -32.02 11.35 -21.79
CA VAL A 156 -31.14 12.21 -20.96
C VAL A 156 -31.72 12.37 -19.55
N GLU A 157 -33.03 12.59 -19.45
CA GLU A 157 -33.75 12.74 -18.19
C GLU A 157 -33.74 11.44 -17.39
N GLY A 158 -33.98 10.31 -18.07
CA GLY A 158 -34.02 9.00 -17.43
C GLY A 158 -32.66 8.50 -16.92
N ALA A 159 -31.56 9.06 -17.41
CA ALA A 159 -30.18 8.73 -17.03
C ALA A 159 -29.43 9.93 -16.41
N GLU A 160 -30.12 11.00 -16.03
CA GLU A 160 -29.50 12.28 -15.63
C GLU A 160 -28.45 12.13 -14.52
N PRO A 161 -28.69 11.41 -13.40
CA PRO A 161 -27.68 11.25 -12.36
C PRO A 161 -26.39 10.58 -12.85
N LEU A 162 -26.53 9.58 -13.74
CA LEU A 162 -25.39 8.88 -14.33
C LEU A 162 -24.62 9.80 -15.29
N LEU A 163 -25.33 10.58 -16.12
CA LEU A 163 -24.71 11.52 -17.04
C LEU A 163 -23.97 12.64 -16.30
N ARG A 164 -24.52 13.17 -15.22
CA ARG A 164 -23.87 14.15 -14.35
C ARG A 164 -22.54 13.65 -13.80
N LEU A 165 -22.52 12.41 -13.30
CA LEU A 165 -21.27 11.76 -12.85
C LEU A 165 -20.26 11.64 -13.99
N LEU A 166 -20.67 11.07 -15.13
CA LEU A 166 -19.75 10.74 -16.22
C LEU A 166 -19.21 11.97 -16.96
N THR A 167 -19.90 13.11 -16.86
CA THR A 167 -19.54 14.37 -17.52
C THR A 167 -19.01 15.44 -16.57
N ASP A 168 -18.84 15.12 -15.29
CA ASP A 168 -18.35 16.04 -14.24
C ASP A 168 -19.24 17.30 -14.08
N GLN A 169 -20.56 17.09 -14.10
CA GLN A 169 -21.57 18.15 -14.01
C GLN A 169 -22.39 17.99 -12.72
N PRO A 170 -21.84 18.37 -11.55
CA PRO A 170 -22.54 18.22 -10.28
C PRO A 170 -23.87 18.97 -10.28
N GLU A 171 -24.89 18.40 -9.63
CA GLU A 171 -26.21 19.02 -9.52
C GLU A 171 -26.17 20.32 -8.73
N ILE A 172 -25.33 20.38 -7.70
CA ILE A 172 -25.12 21.52 -6.82
C ILE A 172 -23.65 21.89 -6.87
N LEU A 173 -23.34 23.12 -7.29
CA LEU A 173 -22.00 23.68 -7.15
C LEU A 173 -21.82 24.15 -5.71
N GLU A 174 -20.74 23.72 -5.07
CA GLU A 174 -20.37 24.25 -3.75
C GLU A 174 -20.18 25.77 -3.85
N PRO A 175 -20.90 26.57 -3.05
CA PRO A 175 -20.66 28.00 -3.01
C PRO A 175 -19.24 28.25 -2.45
N PRO A 176 -18.54 29.29 -2.94
CA PRO A 176 -17.22 29.62 -2.41
C PRO A 176 -17.30 29.90 -0.90
N LEU A 177 -16.26 29.49 -0.18
CA LEU A 177 -16.17 29.74 1.26
C LEU A 177 -16.28 31.24 1.54
N GLY A 178 -17.19 31.60 2.45
CA GLY A 178 -17.30 32.95 2.98
C GLY A 178 -16.11 33.30 3.90
N PRO A 179 -15.90 34.58 4.20
CA PRO A 179 -14.92 34.98 5.21
C PRO A 179 -15.26 34.36 6.58
N VAL A 180 -14.22 33.94 7.31
CA VAL A 180 -14.37 33.40 8.66
C VAL A 180 -15.00 34.47 9.57
N PRO A 181 -16.14 34.20 10.23
CA PRO A 181 -16.74 35.16 11.14
C PRO A 181 -15.86 35.44 12.36
N ASP A 182 -15.70 36.72 12.72
CA ASP A 182 -15.08 37.11 14.00
C ASP A 182 -16.06 36.86 15.15
N LEU A 183 -15.91 35.70 15.82
CA LEU A 183 -16.70 35.32 16.98
C LEU A 183 -15.97 35.73 18.25
N LYS A 184 -16.40 36.85 18.86
CA LYS A 184 -15.83 37.33 20.13
C LYS A 184 -15.95 36.26 21.23
N PRO A 185 -14.91 36.05 22.06
CA PRO A 185 -14.99 35.15 23.20
C PRO A 185 -16.13 35.53 24.13
N ARG A 186 -16.98 34.57 24.51
CA ARG A 186 -17.97 34.77 25.56
C ARG A 186 -17.22 34.85 26.90
N PRO A 187 -17.34 35.93 27.69
CA PRO A 187 -16.63 36.03 28.96
C PRO A 187 -17.08 34.90 29.89
N VAL A 188 -16.13 34.05 30.28
CA VAL A 188 -16.32 33.12 31.38
C VAL A 188 -16.21 33.94 32.66
N ALA A 189 -17.24 33.94 33.48
CA ALA A 189 -17.18 34.56 34.80
C ALA A 189 -15.98 33.95 35.57
N PRO A 190 -15.09 34.75 36.17
CA PRO A 190 -13.94 34.22 36.86
C PRO A 190 -14.39 33.27 37.99
N ALA A 191 -13.85 32.06 37.97
CA ALA A 191 -13.98 31.12 39.07
C ALA A 191 -13.45 31.78 40.34
N ALA A 192 -14.24 31.72 41.41
CA ALA A 192 -13.89 32.28 42.72
C ALA A 192 -12.50 31.79 43.16
N ALA A 193 -11.63 32.73 43.50
CA ALA A 193 -10.26 32.44 43.95
C ALA A 193 -10.27 31.54 45.20
N PRO A 194 -9.31 30.61 45.34
CA PRO A 194 -9.20 29.75 46.51
C PRO A 194 -8.88 30.57 47.77
N ARG A 195 -9.62 30.29 48.86
CA ARG A 195 -9.42 30.93 50.18
C ARG A 195 -8.03 30.57 50.74
N ARG A 196 -7.23 31.59 51.07
CA ARG A 196 -5.98 31.45 51.84
C ARG A 196 -6.27 31.05 53.30
N PRO A 197 -5.42 30.21 53.94
CA PRO A 197 -5.49 29.97 55.39
C PRO A 197 -5.03 31.21 56.20
N PRO A 198 -5.48 31.36 57.46
CA PRO A 198 -5.30 32.60 58.23
C PRO A 198 -3.84 32.85 58.60
N ALA A 199 -3.38 34.08 58.36
CA ALA A 199 -2.11 34.59 58.83
C ALA A 199 -2.21 35.02 60.29
N THR A 200 -1.25 34.56 61.10
CA THR A 200 -1.02 35.00 62.47
C THR A 200 -0.61 36.47 62.49
N HIS A 201 -1.32 37.28 63.28
CA HIS A 201 -1.07 38.70 63.46
C HIS A 201 0.28 38.95 64.15
N VAL A 202 1.10 39.85 63.58
CA VAL A 202 2.01 40.68 64.36
C VAL A 202 1.66 42.13 64.03
N HIS A 203 1.18 42.83 65.04
CA HIS A 203 0.92 44.27 65.04
C HIS A 203 2.19 45.05 64.73
N ASN A 204 2.08 46.07 63.88
CA ASN A 204 2.77 47.33 64.09
C ASN A 204 1.88 48.46 63.57
N GLU A 205 1.43 49.30 64.50
CA GLU A 205 0.68 50.53 64.25
C GLU A 205 1.63 51.64 63.79
N ALA A 206 1.22 52.41 62.78
CA ALA A 206 1.55 53.84 62.68
C ALA A 206 0.62 54.57 61.68
N ARG A 207 -0.45 55.14 62.24
CA ARG A 207 -1.11 56.43 61.96
C ARG A 207 -1.03 57.05 60.54
N ASP A 208 -2.21 57.03 59.89
CA ASP A 208 -2.97 58.15 59.31
C ASP A 208 -2.26 59.51 59.11
N VAL A 209 -2.32 60.06 57.87
CA VAL A 209 -2.90 61.40 57.57
C VAL A 209 -3.21 61.52 56.06
N SER A 210 -4.51 61.67 55.75
CA SER A 210 -5.17 62.59 54.78
C SER A 210 -4.52 63.01 53.45
N GLY A 211 -5.35 63.14 52.41
CA GLY A 211 -5.30 64.31 51.53
C GLY A 211 -5.55 64.07 50.04
N PHE A 212 -6.59 64.74 49.53
CA PHE A 212 -7.04 64.77 48.14
C PHE A 212 -6.08 65.50 47.17
N LEU A 213 -6.06 65.02 45.91
CA LEU A 213 -5.92 65.70 44.60
C LEU A 213 -4.83 66.76 44.34
N LEU A 214 -4.06 66.55 43.26
CA LEU A 214 -3.88 67.51 42.17
C LEU A 214 -3.24 66.86 40.94
N GLN A 215 -3.96 66.92 39.83
CA GLN A 215 -3.45 66.69 38.48
C GLN A 215 -2.68 67.94 38.05
N VAL A 216 -1.40 67.79 37.69
CA VAL A 216 -0.63 68.78 36.94
C VAL A 216 0.12 68.02 35.85
N GLY A 217 -0.19 68.33 34.61
CA GLY A 217 0.48 67.74 33.45
C GLY A 217 1.93 68.20 33.35
N ASN A 218 2.77 67.35 32.77
CA ASN A 218 3.92 67.83 32.03
C ASN A 218 4.18 66.98 30.78
N VAL A 219 4.15 67.73 29.69
CA VAL A 219 4.69 67.58 28.35
C VAL A 219 5.87 66.60 28.20
N GLY A 220 5.77 65.74 27.19
CA GLY A 220 6.86 65.51 26.23
C GLY A 220 7.92 64.47 26.57
N SER A 221 7.69 63.22 26.15
CA SER A 221 8.76 62.42 25.54
C SER A 221 8.21 61.71 24.30
N MET A 222 8.47 62.28 23.13
CA MET A 222 8.35 61.58 21.85
C MET A 222 9.52 60.59 21.78
N THR A 223 9.27 59.32 22.07
CA THR A 223 10.15 58.23 21.65
C THR A 223 9.90 58.00 20.16
N VAL A 224 10.89 58.33 19.34
CA VAL A 224 10.96 57.90 17.94
C VAL A 224 11.00 56.37 17.95
N PRO A 225 10.08 55.66 17.28
CA PRO A 225 10.24 54.22 17.09
C PRO A 225 11.52 54.00 16.27
N GLY A 226 12.49 53.30 16.86
CA GLY A 226 13.59 52.75 16.09
C GLY A 226 13.04 51.87 14.95
N PRO A 227 13.81 51.64 13.88
CA PRO A 227 13.35 50.85 12.74
C PRO A 227 12.78 49.54 13.25
N ALA A 228 11.51 49.26 12.90
CA ALA A 228 10.83 48.03 13.29
C ALA A 228 11.75 46.86 12.92
N ALA A 229 12.25 46.16 13.95
CA ALA A 229 12.96 44.90 13.73
C ALA A 229 12.04 44.03 12.88
N ALA A 230 12.58 43.48 11.78
CA ALA A 230 11.85 42.52 10.95
C ALA A 230 11.19 41.47 11.86
N PRO A 231 9.93 41.07 11.60
CA PRO A 231 9.22 40.14 12.47
C PRO A 231 10.10 38.89 12.65
N ARG A 232 10.55 38.65 13.88
CA ARG A 232 11.31 37.45 14.21
C ARG A 232 10.38 36.27 14.01
N VAL A 233 10.72 35.40 13.06
CA VAL A 233 9.96 34.19 12.79
C VAL A 233 9.91 33.36 14.07
N ALA A 234 8.69 33.00 14.50
CA ALA A 234 8.50 32.23 15.71
C ALA A 234 8.64 30.73 15.45
N VAL A 235 8.84 29.96 16.52
CA VAL A 235 8.77 28.49 16.47
C VAL A 235 7.37 28.07 16.02
N GLY A 236 7.31 27.18 15.02
CA GLY A 236 6.06 26.69 14.43
C GLY A 236 5.31 27.72 13.57
N ASP A 237 5.91 28.87 13.26
CA ASP A 237 5.29 29.88 12.39
C ASP A 237 5.20 29.36 10.95
N GLY A 238 3.99 29.31 10.36
CA GLY A 238 3.74 28.65 9.06
C GLY A 238 3.14 27.24 9.17
N ALA A 239 3.17 26.62 10.35
CA ALA A 239 2.50 25.36 10.63
C ALA A 239 1.03 25.58 11.05
N ASP A 240 0.19 24.53 10.94
CA ASP A 240 -1.18 24.59 11.45
C ASP A 240 -1.22 24.70 12.99
N SER A 241 -2.36 25.09 13.57
CA SER A 241 -2.49 25.34 15.02
C SER A 241 -2.24 24.10 15.91
N ARG A 242 -2.29 22.89 15.35
CA ARG A 242 -1.97 21.65 16.08
C ARG A 242 -0.47 21.38 16.04
N ALA A 243 0.14 21.53 14.87
CA ALA A 243 1.58 21.41 14.67
C ALA A 243 2.35 22.51 15.40
N ARG A 244 1.89 23.76 15.42
CA ARG A 244 2.58 24.87 16.10
C ARG A 244 2.85 24.58 17.59
N ARG A 245 1.88 24.02 18.30
CA ARG A 245 2.04 23.63 19.72
C ARG A 245 3.08 22.54 19.90
N THR A 246 3.08 21.53 19.04
CA THR A 246 4.05 20.43 19.17
C THR A 246 5.47 20.88 18.82
N PHE A 247 5.63 21.86 17.92
CA PHE A 247 6.92 22.49 17.60
C PHE A 247 7.51 23.24 18.80
N GLU A 248 6.69 24.03 19.51
CA GLU A 248 7.13 24.72 20.73
C GLU A 248 7.59 23.71 21.79
N ASP A 249 6.83 22.64 22.00
CA ASP A 249 7.22 21.58 22.95
C ASP A 249 8.54 20.92 22.55
N ALA A 250 8.76 20.64 21.26
CA ALA A 250 9.99 20.04 20.76
C ALA A 250 11.20 20.97 20.93
N TRP A 251 11.01 22.27 20.67
CA TRP A 251 12.05 23.28 20.86
C TRP A 251 12.46 23.39 22.34
N GLN A 252 11.49 23.37 23.26
CA GLN A 252 11.77 23.39 24.71
C GLN A 252 12.53 22.14 25.17
N ARG A 253 12.16 20.95 24.67
CA ARG A 253 12.85 19.69 25.04
C ARG A 253 14.29 19.65 24.53
N ALA A 254 14.54 20.12 23.32
CA ALA A 254 15.87 20.14 22.72
C ALA A 254 16.78 21.25 23.32
N GLY A 255 16.18 22.27 23.93
CA GLY A 255 16.88 23.36 24.60
C GLY A 255 17.59 24.32 23.64
N GLY A 256 18.49 25.17 24.17
CA GLY A 256 19.16 26.24 23.42
C GLY A 256 20.11 25.80 22.30
N ARG A 257 20.24 24.50 22.04
CA ARG A 257 21.10 23.91 21.00
C ARG A 257 20.54 24.11 19.59
N LEU A 258 19.21 24.17 19.46
CA LEU A 258 18.56 24.44 18.17
C LEU A 258 18.88 25.85 17.66
N GLY A 259 19.08 26.82 18.57
CA GLY A 259 19.18 28.23 18.22
C GLY A 259 17.83 28.84 17.85
N GLU A 260 17.86 29.88 17.04
CA GLU A 260 16.67 30.62 16.59
C GLU A 260 16.10 30.01 15.30
N PRO A 261 14.79 30.17 15.03
CA PRO A 261 14.20 29.78 13.76
C PRO A 261 14.88 30.49 12.58
N ALA A 262 15.38 29.71 11.61
CA ALA A 262 16.01 30.24 10.40
C ALA A 262 14.99 30.70 9.34
N GLY A 263 13.74 30.24 9.45
CA GLY A 263 12.64 30.56 8.55
C GLY A 263 11.32 29.97 9.05
N PRO A 264 10.20 30.20 8.33
CA PRO A 264 8.90 29.63 8.70
C PRO A 264 8.91 28.11 8.50
N ALA A 265 8.09 27.40 9.26
CA ALA A 265 7.77 26.01 9.04
C ALA A 265 7.10 25.84 7.66
N VAL A 266 7.66 24.95 6.85
CA VAL A 266 7.16 24.61 5.51
C VAL A 266 6.51 23.24 5.55
N ARG A 267 5.51 23.02 4.70
CA ARG A 267 4.91 21.70 4.51
C ARG A 267 5.86 20.83 3.71
N GLU A 268 6.19 19.66 4.25
CA GLU A 268 7.06 18.68 3.59
C GLU A 268 6.42 17.29 3.70
N GLY A 269 6.00 16.72 2.57
CA GLY A 269 5.21 15.48 2.53
C GLY A 269 3.98 15.53 3.47
N PRO A 270 3.76 14.52 4.33
CA PRO A 270 2.62 14.48 5.26
C PRO A 270 2.76 15.40 6.49
N GLY A 271 3.85 16.16 6.60
CA GLY A 271 4.23 16.89 7.79
C GLY A 271 4.65 18.35 7.55
N PHE A 272 5.19 18.95 8.60
CA PHE A 272 5.83 20.27 8.58
C PHE A 272 7.27 20.15 9.05
N VAL A 273 8.14 21.02 8.52
CA VAL A 273 9.56 21.08 8.83
C VAL A 273 9.97 22.54 9.03
N GLN A 274 10.75 22.82 10.07
CA GLN A 274 11.33 24.14 10.32
C GLN A 274 12.81 24.01 10.64
N HIS A 275 13.64 24.76 9.93
CA HIS A 275 15.09 24.81 10.13
C HIS A 275 15.46 25.87 11.17
N PHE A 276 16.54 25.61 11.89
CA PHE A 276 17.08 26.47 12.94
C PHE A 276 18.56 26.76 12.75
N THR A 277 19.03 27.87 13.31
CA THR A 277 20.41 28.36 13.13
C THR A 277 21.49 27.49 13.77
N GLY A 278 21.13 26.62 14.73
CA GLY A 278 22.03 25.69 15.42
C GLY A 278 22.31 24.40 14.66
N ASP A 279 22.17 24.41 13.33
CA ASP A 279 22.30 23.24 12.47
C ASP A 279 21.38 22.09 12.90
N ALA A 280 20.08 22.38 12.93
CA ALA A 280 19.07 21.43 13.36
C ALA A 280 17.68 21.78 12.84
N VAL A 281 16.79 20.80 12.89
CA VAL A 281 15.48 20.82 12.26
C VAL A 281 14.44 20.30 13.24
N ILE A 282 13.29 20.98 13.34
CA ILE A 282 12.10 20.39 13.96
C ILE A 282 11.18 19.93 12.84
N CYS A 283 10.74 18.68 12.92
CA CYS A 283 9.75 18.13 12.01
C CYS A 283 8.57 17.54 12.78
N ALA A 284 7.38 17.57 12.18
CA ALA A 284 6.19 16.96 12.74
C ALA A 284 5.33 16.32 11.66
N VAL A 285 4.87 15.10 11.93
CA VAL A 285 3.81 14.45 11.15
C VAL A 285 2.47 14.77 11.80
N THR A 286 1.46 15.04 10.98
CA THR A 286 0.09 15.28 11.45
C THR A 286 -0.37 14.15 12.38
N GLY A 287 -0.74 14.50 13.62
CA GLY A 287 -1.20 13.52 14.62
C GLY A 287 -0.10 12.86 15.45
N LYS A 288 1.18 13.17 15.20
CA LYS A 288 2.33 12.73 16.02
C LYS A 288 2.98 13.91 16.75
N GLN A 289 3.82 13.60 17.72
CA GLN A 289 4.66 14.58 18.41
C GLN A 289 5.72 15.13 17.43
N ALA A 290 6.00 16.44 17.50
CA ALA A 290 7.10 17.01 16.75
C ALA A 290 8.43 16.63 17.41
N VAL A 291 9.46 16.43 16.58
CA VAL A 291 10.77 15.95 17.02
C VAL A 291 11.87 16.86 16.52
N ALA A 292 12.90 17.04 17.34
CA ALA A 292 14.08 17.82 16.99
C ALA A 292 15.21 16.91 16.50
N VAL A 293 15.84 17.27 15.39
CA VAL A 293 16.82 16.45 14.66
C VAL A 293 18.03 17.31 14.34
N ALA A 294 19.23 16.85 14.67
CA ALA A 294 20.48 17.53 14.31
C ALA A 294 20.72 17.49 12.78
N GLY A 295 21.34 18.52 12.23
CA GLY A 295 21.63 18.69 10.81
C GLY A 295 22.25 17.46 10.15
N PRO A 296 23.33 16.86 10.71
CA PRO A 296 23.92 15.65 10.13
C PRO A 296 22.97 14.45 10.06
N VAL A 297 22.03 14.33 11.01
CA VAL A 297 21.01 13.27 10.99
C VAL A 297 19.94 13.60 9.95
N TRP A 298 19.56 14.87 9.82
CA TRP A 298 18.60 15.35 8.83
C TRP A 298 19.12 15.20 7.40
N ASP A 299 20.40 15.47 7.16
CA ASP A 299 21.03 15.33 5.85
C ASP A 299 21.03 13.87 5.40
N ASP A 300 21.37 12.94 6.29
CA ASP A 300 21.32 11.49 6.01
C ASP A 300 19.89 11.02 5.70
N LEU A 301 18.89 11.55 6.41
CA LEU A 301 17.48 11.26 6.16
C LEU A 301 17.00 11.82 4.84
N SER A 302 17.35 13.06 4.54
CA SER A 302 16.97 13.76 3.32
C SER A 302 17.61 13.14 2.08
N GLY A 303 18.76 12.48 2.24
CA GLY A 303 19.41 11.69 1.20
C GLY A 303 18.74 10.34 0.91
N LEU A 304 17.82 9.86 1.75
CA LEU A 304 17.14 8.59 1.51
C LEU A 304 16.16 8.70 0.32
N PRO A 305 16.08 7.66 -0.53
CA PRO A 305 15.14 7.66 -1.65
C PRO A 305 13.69 7.94 -1.23
N GLY A 306 13.09 8.93 -1.88
CA GLY A 306 11.69 9.29 -1.67
C GLY A 306 11.39 10.02 -0.36
N PHE A 307 12.38 10.42 0.45
CA PHE A 307 12.16 11.23 1.64
C PHE A 307 11.41 12.54 1.29
N PRO A 308 10.44 13.00 2.12
CA PRO A 308 9.93 12.34 3.34
C PRO A 308 8.79 11.34 3.08
N SER A 309 8.27 11.27 1.85
CA SER A 309 7.13 10.41 1.50
C SER A 309 7.43 8.91 1.58
N GLY A 310 8.70 8.51 1.43
CA GLY A 310 9.20 7.15 1.50
C GLY A 310 9.41 6.69 2.95
N PRO A 311 10.62 6.91 3.53
CA PRO A 311 10.97 6.50 4.90
C PRO A 311 10.08 7.09 6.00
N GLY A 312 9.46 8.24 5.77
CA GLY A 312 8.76 8.99 6.80
C GLY A 312 9.68 9.85 7.65
N PHE A 313 9.20 10.25 8.82
CA PHE A 313 9.89 11.17 9.71
C PHE A 313 10.40 10.46 10.97
N PRO A 314 11.41 11.04 11.65
CA PRO A 314 11.87 10.55 12.94
C PRO A 314 10.76 10.50 13.99
N THR A 315 10.81 9.51 14.88
CA THR A 315 9.77 9.32 15.91
C THR A 315 10.19 9.80 17.30
N MET A 316 11.44 10.24 17.47
CA MET A 316 11.97 10.78 18.72
C MET A 316 13.02 11.86 18.46
N ASP A 317 13.44 12.57 19.51
CA ASP A 317 14.43 13.64 19.41
C ASP A 317 15.85 13.06 19.17
N TYR A 318 16.54 13.54 18.13
CA TYR A 318 17.90 13.19 17.72
C TYR A 318 18.79 14.44 17.67
N VAL A 319 18.98 15.06 18.82
CA VAL A 319 19.71 16.34 18.95
C VAL A 319 21.24 16.17 19.02
N GLU A 320 21.73 14.94 18.93
CA GLU A 320 23.15 14.60 18.89
C GLU A 320 23.53 14.13 17.48
N GLY A 321 24.58 14.71 16.88
CA GLY A 321 25.00 14.40 15.49
C GLY A 321 25.49 12.97 15.26
N ALA A 322 25.68 12.17 16.32
CA ALA A 322 26.31 10.85 16.27
C ALA A 322 25.33 9.67 16.46
N ALA A 323 24.01 9.87 16.37
CA ALA A 323 23.06 8.76 16.51
C ALA A 323 23.33 7.70 15.43
N PRO A 324 23.65 6.43 15.76
CA PRO A 324 23.94 5.40 14.76
C PRO A 324 22.67 4.79 14.15
N VAL A 325 21.53 4.97 14.82
CA VAL A 325 20.23 4.40 14.48
C VAL A 325 19.16 5.46 14.71
N VAL A 326 18.28 5.66 13.71
CA VAL A 326 17.17 6.62 13.76
C VAL A 326 15.86 5.90 13.47
N ASP A 327 14.88 5.99 14.38
CA ASP A 327 13.57 5.39 14.22
C ASP A 327 12.66 6.25 13.37
N LEU A 328 12.03 5.64 12.37
CA LEU A 328 11.28 6.32 11.32
C LEU A 328 9.87 5.76 11.18
N ASP A 329 8.88 6.63 10.94
CA ASP A 329 7.52 6.22 10.63
C ASP A 329 6.70 7.32 9.92
N GLY A 330 5.58 6.95 9.30
CA GLY A 330 4.62 7.87 8.68
C GLY A 330 4.69 7.98 7.14
N GLY A 331 5.75 7.48 6.50
CA GLY A 331 5.86 7.41 5.03
C GLY A 331 5.32 6.10 4.44
N THR A 332 5.49 5.89 3.13
CA THR A 332 5.10 4.66 2.42
C THR A 332 5.91 3.45 2.89
N TRP A 333 7.11 3.66 3.42
CA TRP A 333 7.95 2.61 3.99
C TRP A 333 7.48 2.14 5.37
N LYS A 334 6.59 2.92 6.02
CA LYS A 334 6.06 2.66 7.37
C LYS A 334 7.18 2.57 8.41
N ALA A 335 6.93 1.89 9.52
CA ALA A 335 7.87 1.77 10.62
C ALA A 335 9.18 1.09 10.20
N GLY A 336 10.30 1.74 10.48
CA GLY A 336 11.63 1.25 10.20
C GLY A 336 12.70 1.99 11.00
N VAL A 337 13.96 1.67 10.73
CA VAL A 337 15.12 2.34 11.29
C VAL A 337 16.09 2.71 10.17
N LEU A 338 16.69 3.89 10.24
CA LEU A 338 17.85 4.26 9.43
C LEU A 338 19.12 3.85 10.20
N LEU A 339 19.97 3.04 9.58
CA LEU A 339 21.31 2.71 10.07
C LEU A 339 22.34 3.60 9.35
N ARG A 340 23.25 4.24 10.09
CA ARG A 340 24.13 5.31 9.58
C ARG A 340 25.59 4.91 9.27
N ASP A 341 25.93 3.64 9.01
CA ASP A 341 27.35 3.25 8.90
C ASP A 341 27.68 2.24 7.78
N PRO A 342 28.64 2.52 6.86
CA PRO A 342 29.25 3.83 6.53
C PRO A 342 28.39 4.67 5.57
N GLU A 343 27.36 4.05 4.99
CA GLU A 343 26.37 4.68 4.11
C GLU A 343 24.98 4.57 4.77
N PRO A 344 24.21 5.67 4.83
CA PRO A 344 22.90 5.68 5.46
C PRO A 344 21.93 4.79 4.70
N ARG A 345 21.38 3.78 5.38
CA ARG A 345 20.44 2.82 4.79
C ARG A 345 19.25 2.53 5.69
N TRP A 346 18.08 2.52 5.09
CA TRP A 346 16.86 2.17 5.79
C TRP A 346 16.70 0.66 5.94
N HIS A 347 16.19 0.26 7.10
CA HIS A 347 15.87 -1.12 7.48
C HIS A 347 14.42 -1.18 7.96
N PRO A 348 13.58 -2.05 7.39
CA PRO A 348 12.22 -2.25 7.89
C PRO A 348 12.24 -2.80 9.31
N ARG A 349 11.31 -2.35 10.14
CA ARG A 349 11.00 -3.07 11.37
C ARG A 349 10.17 -4.32 11.02
N PRO A 350 10.61 -5.51 11.46
CA PRO A 350 9.91 -6.76 11.17
C PRO A 350 8.46 -6.73 11.64
N ARG A 351 7.53 -7.04 10.74
CA ARG A 351 6.10 -7.10 11.04
C ARG A 351 5.37 -8.11 10.15
N LEU A 352 4.29 -8.65 10.70
CA LEU A 352 3.40 -9.59 10.02
C LEU A 352 2.12 -8.87 9.59
N ASP A 353 1.71 -9.12 8.37
CA ASP A 353 0.46 -8.68 7.77
C ASP A 353 -0.29 -9.92 7.26
N MET A 354 -1.58 -10.04 7.58
CA MET A 354 -2.40 -11.19 7.16
C MET A 354 -3.09 -10.95 5.81
N VAL A 355 -2.89 -9.78 5.20
CA VAL A 355 -3.42 -9.45 3.88
C VAL A 355 -2.50 -10.05 2.82
N ALA A 356 -3.01 -11.00 2.03
CA ALA A 356 -2.33 -11.48 0.83
C ALA A 356 -2.18 -10.33 -0.17
N ARG A 357 -0.97 -10.09 -0.70
CA ARG A 357 -0.72 -8.98 -1.63
C ARG A 357 -0.69 -9.49 -3.08
N LYS A 358 -0.56 -8.56 -4.03
CA LYS A 358 -0.64 -8.81 -5.48
C LYS A 358 0.34 -9.90 -5.97
N ALA A 359 1.45 -10.18 -5.29
CA ALA A 359 2.41 -11.19 -5.72
C ALA A 359 1.83 -12.62 -5.65
N PHE A 360 0.77 -12.84 -4.88
CA PHE A 360 0.00 -14.08 -4.83
C PHE A 360 -0.65 -14.48 -6.18
N GLN A 361 -0.85 -13.55 -7.10
CA GLN A 361 -1.51 -13.81 -8.40
C GLN A 361 -0.61 -14.53 -9.42
N LEU A 362 0.60 -14.94 -9.02
CA LEU A 362 1.48 -15.75 -9.85
C LEU A 362 0.86 -17.13 -10.08
N PRO A 363 0.71 -17.58 -11.34
CA PRO A 363 0.23 -18.91 -11.65
C PRO A 363 1.15 -19.96 -11.02
N MET A 364 0.52 -20.96 -10.41
CA MET A 364 1.17 -22.14 -9.87
C MET A 364 1.92 -22.89 -10.97
N ALA A 365 3.05 -23.51 -10.63
CA ALA A 365 3.90 -24.15 -11.62
C ALA A 365 3.27 -25.39 -12.27
N GLY A 366 2.29 -26.01 -11.62
CA GLY A 366 1.57 -27.20 -12.05
C GLY A 366 0.51 -27.63 -11.02
N LEU A 367 -0.16 -28.76 -11.29
CA LEU A 367 -1.12 -29.39 -10.37
C LEU A 367 -0.37 -30.13 -9.26
N ALA A 368 -0.81 -29.97 -8.01
CA ALA A 368 -0.28 -30.70 -6.86
C ALA A 368 -1.28 -30.67 -5.68
N ASP A 369 -1.29 -31.73 -4.87
CA ASP A 369 -2.15 -31.83 -3.68
C ASP A 369 -1.80 -30.79 -2.61
N LEU A 370 -0.53 -30.35 -2.58
CA LEU A 370 -0.01 -29.35 -1.67
C LEU A 370 1.04 -28.48 -2.34
N THR A 371 0.92 -27.18 -2.12
CA THR A 371 1.95 -26.20 -2.48
C THR A 371 2.32 -25.31 -1.30
N VAL A 372 3.62 -25.17 -1.07
CA VAL A 372 4.23 -24.22 -0.14
C VAL A 372 5.12 -23.28 -0.95
N ARG A 373 4.89 -21.96 -0.89
CA ARG A 373 5.71 -20.98 -1.62
C ARG A 373 6.07 -19.76 -0.78
N ALA A 374 7.22 -19.17 -1.10
CA ALA A 374 7.65 -17.87 -0.62
C ALA A 374 7.85 -16.92 -1.81
N ILE A 375 7.24 -15.74 -1.76
CA ILE A 375 7.32 -14.75 -2.83
C ILE A 375 7.94 -13.48 -2.27
N ALA A 376 9.19 -13.21 -2.65
CA ALA A 376 9.91 -12.01 -2.27
C ALA A 376 9.66 -10.89 -3.28
N THR A 377 9.28 -9.71 -2.79
CA THR A 377 9.17 -8.46 -3.55
C THR A 377 10.23 -7.50 -3.03
N LEU A 378 11.20 -7.18 -3.88
CA LEU A 378 12.46 -6.54 -3.52
C LEU A 378 12.56 -5.19 -4.28
N PRO A 379 12.18 -4.08 -3.63
CA PRO A 379 12.16 -2.76 -4.24
C PRO A 379 13.53 -2.08 -4.09
N TRP A 380 14.56 -2.60 -4.76
CA TRP A 380 15.88 -1.95 -4.76
C TRP A 380 15.94 -0.79 -5.74
N GLN A 381 16.87 0.12 -5.51
CA GLN A 381 17.34 1.03 -6.55
C GLN A 381 18.17 0.22 -7.55
N LEU A 382 17.72 0.19 -8.80
CA LEU A 382 18.28 -0.64 -9.87
C LEU A 382 18.55 0.24 -11.09
N ASP A 383 19.47 -0.20 -11.93
CA ASP A 383 19.72 0.44 -13.22
C ASP A 383 18.52 0.21 -14.18
N ASP A 384 18.19 1.23 -14.98
CA ASP A 384 17.03 1.22 -15.87
C ASP A 384 17.11 0.11 -16.96
N ASP A 385 18.32 -0.34 -17.28
CA ASP A 385 18.62 -1.37 -18.27
C ASP A 385 18.82 -2.78 -17.67
N LEU A 386 18.51 -2.98 -16.38
CA LEU A 386 18.65 -4.28 -15.73
C LEU A 386 17.87 -5.37 -16.48
N GLU A 387 18.60 -6.39 -16.94
CA GLU A 387 18.08 -7.51 -17.70
C GLU A 387 18.59 -8.84 -17.14
N ILE A 388 17.77 -9.88 -17.23
CA ILE A 388 18.16 -11.26 -16.99
C ILE A 388 18.97 -11.78 -18.18
N THR A 389 20.27 -11.52 -18.15
CA THR A 389 21.23 -11.92 -19.18
C THR A 389 21.57 -13.41 -19.13
N GLY A 390 22.27 -13.91 -20.16
CA GLY A 390 22.84 -15.27 -20.14
C GLY A 390 23.83 -15.51 -18.99
N LEU A 391 24.54 -14.47 -18.53
CA LEU A 391 25.41 -14.57 -17.34
C LEU A 391 24.57 -14.72 -16.07
N THR A 392 23.56 -13.87 -15.87
CA THR A 392 22.61 -13.96 -14.76
C THR A 392 22.00 -15.36 -14.68
N ARG A 393 21.61 -15.93 -15.82
CA ARG A 393 21.02 -17.28 -15.85
C ARG A 393 21.97 -18.36 -15.36
N LYS A 394 23.24 -18.30 -15.77
CA LYS A 394 24.29 -19.25 -15.33
C LYS A 394 24.57 -19.10 -13.84
N LEU A 395 24.57 -17.87 -13.32
CA LEU A 395 24.75 -17.62 -11.88
C LEU A 395 23.59 -18.24 -11.08
N ILE A 396 22.34 -18.04 -11.49
CA ILE A 396 21.17 -18.67 -10.84
C ILE A 396 21.26 -20.20 -10.92
N GLU A 397 21.56 -20.76 -12.09
CA GLU A 397 21.70 -22.21 -12.29
C GLU A 397 22.79 -22.83 -11.40
N SER A 398 23.87 -22.08 -11.13
CA SER A 398 24.94 -22.51 -10.22
C SER A 398 24.59 -22.37 -8.74
N ALA A 399 23.70 -21.43 -8.38
CA ALA A 399 23.35 -21.10 -7.00
C ALA A 399 22.23 -21.99 -6.45
N LEU A 400 21.21 -22.29 -7.27
CA LEU A 400 20.05 -23.10 -6.86
C LEU A 400 20.41 -24.47 -6.26
N PRO A 401 21.39 -25.23 -6.80
CA PRO A 401 21.81 -26.50 -6.18
C PRO A 401 22.34 -26.36 -4.75
N GLN A 402 22.82 -25.18 -4.35
CA GLN A 402 23.35 -24.90 -3.02
C GLN A 402 22.30 -24.28 -2.07
N ALA A 403 21.11 -23.94 -2.58
CA ALA A 403 20.04 -23.36 -1.78
C ALA A 403 19.48 -24.39 -0.79
N GLU A 404 19.10 -23.94 0.42
CA GLU A 404 18.54 -24.82 1.45
C GLU A 404 17.29 -25.56 0.95
N ILE A 405 16.49 -24.93 0.08
CA ILE A 405 15.27 -25.55 -0.47
C ILE A 405 15.58 -26.84 -1.25
N THR A 406 16.74 -26.90 -1.91
CA THR A 406 17.20 -28.08 -2.65
C THR A 406 17.53 -29.23 -1.70
N ALA A 407 18.04 -28.94 -0.50
CA ALA A 407 18.34 -29.95 0.53
C ALA A 407 17.07 -30.48 1.23
N GLN A 408 15.99 -29.69 1.29
CA GLN A 408 14.72 -30.12 1.90
C GLN A 408 13.99 -31.18 1.06
N ILE A 409 14.09 -31.11 -0.26
CA ILE A 409 13.44 -32.04 -1.19
C ILE A 409 13.81 -33.52 -0.93
N PRO A 410 15.11 -33.94 -0.98
CA PRO A 410 15.46 -35.33 -0.76
C PRO A 410 15.25 -35.77 0.70
N ALA A 411 15.32 -34.84 1.66
CA ALA A 411 15.05 -35.14 3.07
C ALA A 411 13.58 -35.54 3.30
N LEU A 412 12.64 -34.87 2.63
CA LEU A 412 11.21 -35.21 2.70
C LEU A 412 10.92 -36.56 2.04
N SER A 413 11.42 -36.80 0.83
CA SER A 413 11.27 -38.10 0.14
C SER A 413 11.87 -39.24 0.97
N GLN A 414 13.06 -39.04 1.57
CA GLN A 414 13.71 -40.04 2.41
C GLN A 414 12.91 -40.35 3.69
N ARG A 415 12.36 -39.33 4.38
CA ARG A 415 11.50 -39.51 5.57
C ARG A 415 10.23 -40.29 5.27
N ARG A 416 9.80 -40.36 4.01
CA ARG A 416 8.64 -41.13 3.55
C ARG A 416 9.02 -42.43 2.83
N GLY A 417 10.29 -42.83 2.86
CA GLY A 417 10.77 -44.07 2.27
C GLY A 417 10.70 -44.12 0.74
N ARG A 418 10.67 -42.95 0.08
CA ARG A 418 10.62 -42.85 -1.38
C ARG A 418 12.02 -42.90 -1.99
N PRO A 419 12.18 -43.52 -3.16
CA PRO A 419 13.48 -43.61 -3.84
C PRO A 419 14.01 -42.21 -4.19
N GLN A 420 15.32 -42.00 -4.00
CA GLN A 420 15.96 -40.74 -4.35
C GLN A 420 16.26 -40.69 -5.85
N SER A 421 15.69 -39.70 -6.55
CA SER A 421 16.10 -39.33 -7.90
C SER A 421 17.28 -38.35 -7.87
N TRP A 422 18.15 -38.40 -8.88
CA TRP A 422 19.17 -37.36 -9.06
C TRP A 422 18.51 -36.02 -9.38
N LEU A 423 18.76 -35.05 -8.51
CA LEU A 423 18.14 -33.74 -8.55
C LEU A 423 18.90 -32.79 -9.47
N ARG A 424 18.21 -32.16 -10.43
CA ARG A 424 18.81 -31.17 -11.33
C ARG A 424 17.87 -30.00 -11.55
N TRP A 425 18.32 -28.81 -11.15
CA TRP A 425 17.72 -27.56 -11.58
C TRP A 425 18.04 -27.33 -13.05
N ALA A 426 17.03 -26.96 -13.83
CA ALA A 426 17.18 -26.60 -15.23
C ALA A 426 16.28 -25.41 -15.58
N LEU A 427 16.66 -24.69 -16.62
CA LEU A 427 15.81 -23.66 -17.19
C LEU A 427 14.50 -24.31 -17.68
N ALA A 428 13.35 -23.82 -17.19
CA ALA A 428 12.07 -24.36 -17.57
C ALA A 428 11.80 -24.11 -19.06
N SER A 429 11.17 -25.09 -19.72
CA SER A 429 10.77 -25.02 -21.13
C SER A 429 9.33 -25.52 -21.29
N GLY A 430 8.60 -24.99 -22.26
CA GLY A 430 7.21 -25.36 -22.51
C GLY A 430 6.40 -24.21 -23.13
N PRO A 431 5.20 -24.50 -23.66
CA PRO A 431 4.37 -23.52 -24.37
C PRO A 431 3.89 -22.38 -23.46
N ASP A 432 3.70 -22.64 -22.17
CA ASP A 432 3.22 -21.64 -21.19
C ASP A 432 4.35 -21.02 -20.36
N ILE A 433 5.61 -21.33 -20.67
CA ILE A 433 6.77 -20.85 -19.93
C ILE A 433 7.34 -19.60 -20.60
N ARG A 434 7.40 -18.50 -19.86
CA ARG A 434 8.06 -17.27 -20.28
C ARG A 434 9.54 -17.31 -19.91
N GLN A 435 10.42 -17.17 -20.91
CA GLN A 435 11.85 -16.96 -20.74
C GLN A 435 12.23 -15.70 -21.53
N THR A 436 12.42 -14.58 -20.84
CA THR A 436 12.71 -13.28 -21.45
C THR A 436 13.79 -12.56 -20.66
N GLY A 437 14.26 -11.42 -21.16
CA GLY A 437 15.12 -10.51 -20.39
C GLY A 437 14.53 -10.03 -19.06
N ARG A 438 13.25 -10.29 -18.78
CA ARG A 438 12.57 -9.86 -17.54
C ARG A 438 11.84 -10.99 -16.81
N ASP A 439 11.88 -12.22 -17.31
CA ASP A 439 11.23 -13.38 -16.70
C ASP A 439 12.13 -14.60 -16.88
N ALA A 440 12.45 -15.29 -15.80
CA ALA A 440 13.18 -16.53 -15.85
C ALA A 440 12.60 -17.53 -14.87
N ARG A 441 12.37 -18.75 -15.35
CA ARG A 441 11.88 -19.84 -14.53
C ARG A 441 12.85 -21.03 -14.58
N TYR A 442 13.08 -21.61 -13.42
CA TYR A 442 13.89 -22.79 -13.22
C TYR A 442 13.02 -23.83 -12.54
N ASP A 443 12.98 -25.01 -13.12
CA ASP A 443 12.24 -26.12 -12.58
C ASP A 443 13.23 -27.16 -12.07
N HIS A 444 12.84 -27.75 -10.96
CA HIS A 444 13.50 -28.90 -10.37
C HIS A 444 12.60 -30.11 -10.60
N THR A 445 12.96 -30.93 -11.59
CA THR A 445 12.23 -32.13 -11.99
C THR A 445 13.14 -33.34 -11.79
N GLY A 446 12.76 -34.23 -10.87
CA GLY A 446 13.51 -35.45 -10.57
C GLY A 446 12.62 -36.56 -10.01
N ASP A 447 11.64 -36.20 -9.18
CA ASP A 447 10.67 -37.08 -8.54
C ASP A 447 9.24 -36.73 -9.03
N ASP A 448 8.36 -37.73 -9.15
CA ASP A 448 6.94 -37.52 -9.47
C ASP A 448 6.17 -36.96 -8.24
N ASP A 449 6.69 -37.22 -7.03
CA ASP A 449 6.03 -36.86 -5.76
C ASP A 449 6.39 -35.45 -5.27
N VAL A 450 7.48 -34.85 -5.76
CA VAL A 450 7.99 -33.55 -5.29
C VAL A 450 8.59 -32.73 -6.43
N ARG A 451 8.19 -31.45 -6.49
CA ARG A 451 8.73 -30.46 -7.43
C ARG A 451 9.11 -29.19 -6.70
N ALA A 452 10.18 -28.55 -7.16
CA ALA A 452 10.48 -27.18 -6.77
C ALA A 452 10.62 -26.28 -7.99
N VAL A 453 10.25 -25.01 -7.84
CA VAL A 453 10.33 -24.01 -8.90
C VAL A 453 10.89 -22.72 -8.33
N ALA A 454 11.81 -22.11 -9.06
CA ALA A 454 12.31 -20.77 -8.78
C ALA A 454 12.02 -19.89 -10.00
N ARG A 455 11.29 -18.80 -9.80
CA ARG A 455 10.96 -17.84 -10.84
C ARG A 455 11.36 -16.44 -10.41
N ILE A 456 12.08 -15.74 -11.27
CA ILE A 456 12.45 -14.34 -11.08
C ILE A 456 11.84 -13.48 -12.18
N MET A 457 11.26 -12.34 -11.78
CA MET A 457 10.60 -11.39 -12.66
C MET A 457 11.06 -9.97 -12.35
N LEU A 458 11.32 -9.20 -13.39
CA LEU A 458 11.67 -7.79 -13.33
C LEU A 458 10.45 -6.95 -13.75
N SER A 459 9.97 -6.07 -12.88
CA SER A 459 8.85 -5.17 -13.19
C SER A 459 9.18 -4.23 -14.36
N THR A 460 8.15 -3.89 -15.14
CA THR A 460 8.18 -2.85 -16.19
C THR A 460 7.45 -1.57 -15.77
N GLY A 461 7.14 -1.42 -14.47
CA GLY A 461 6.46 -0.26 -13.91
C GLY A 461 7.42 0.91 -13.59
N PRO A 462 6.88 2.08 -13.22
CA PRO A 462 7.67 3.29 -12.92
C PRO A 462 8.61 3.15 -11.71
N THR A 463 8.38 2.16 -10.86
CA THR A 463 9.30 1.74 -9.81
C THR A 463 9.78 0.32 -10.13
N PRO A 464 11.05 0.12 -10.54
CA PRO A 464 11.57 -1.21 -10.81
C PRO A 464 11.60 -2.03 -9.52
N VAL A 465 11.10 -3.26 -9.60
CA VAL A 465 11.00 -4.19 -8.47
C VAL A 465 11.35 -5.58 -8.98
N ILE A 466 12.18 -6.28 -8.22
CA ILE A 466 12.48 -7.69 -8.46
C ILE A 466 11.48 -8.51 -7.67
N THR A 467 10.76 -9.41 -8.34
CA THR A 467 9.91 -10.41 -7.68
C THR A 467 10.49 -11.78 -7.89
N VAL A 468 10.75 -12.51 -6.80
CA VAL A 468 11.21 -13.89 -6.85
C VAL A 468 10.21 -14.78 -6.14
N CYS A 469 9.71 -15.79 -6.84
CA CYS A 469 8.85 -16.83 -6.30
C CYS A 469 9.64 -18.12 -6.21
N VAL A 470 9.69 -18.71 -5.01
CA VAL A 470 10.22 -20.05 -4.77
C VAL A 470 9.07 -20.91 -4.27
N GLU A 471 8.77 -21.95 -5.03
CA GLU A 471 7.61 -22.82 -4.85
C GLU A 471 8.08 -24.25 -4.65
N PHE A 472 7.43 -24.94 -3.72
CA PHE A 472 7.57 -26.37 -3.46
C PHE A 472 6.18 -27.01 -3.59
N GLN A 473 6.08 -28.04 -4.41
CA GLN A 473 4.86 -28.79 -4.66
C GLN A 473 5.07 -30.25 -4.29
N THR A 474 4.08 -30.89 -3.67
CA THR A 474 4.16 -32.31 -3.33
C THR A 474 2.79 -32.98 -3.25
N THR A 475 2.77 -34.30 -3.47
CA THR A 475 1.65 -35.21 -3.16
C THR A 475 1.78 -35.84 -1.77
N LEU A 476 2.93 -35.62 -1.09
CA LEU A 476 3.22 -36.19 0.22
C LEU A 476 2.58 -35.36 1.33
N ARG A 477 2.03 -36.05 2.33
CA ARG A 477 1.62 -35.40 3.59
C ARG A 477 2.83 -34.88 4.35
N ILE A 478 2.80 -33.60 4.72
CA ILE A 478 3.85 -32.94 5.51
C ILE A 478 3.32 -32.42 6.85
N THR A 479 4.20 -32.17 7.81
CA THR A 479 3.87 -31.62 9.13
C THR A 479 3.91 -30.10 9.14
N ALA A 480 3.29 -29.47 10.15
CA ALA A 480 3.40 -28.03 10.38
C ALA A 480 4.87 -27.55 10.47
N ASN A 481 5.77 -28.32 11.09
CA ASN A 481 7.20 -28.01 11.15
C ASN A 481 7.88 -28.07 9.78
N GLU A 482 7.50 -29.05 8.95
CA GLU A 482 8.01 -29.16 7.58
C GLU A 482 7.52 -27.97 6.72
N VAL A 483 6.30 -27.45 6.92
CA VAL A 483 5.85 -26.19 6.28
C VAL A 483 6.73 -25.01 6.68
N VAL A 484 7.04 -24.86 7.97
CA VAL A 484 7.90 -23.78 8.48
C VAL A 484 9.31 -23.88 7.91
N ASP A 485 9.89 -25.08 7.87
CA ASP A 485 11.24 -25.29 7.32
C ASP A 485 11.27 -25.04 5.81
N LEU A 486 10.23 -25.45 5.07
CA LEU A 486 10.09 -25.16 3.64
C LEU A 486 9.93 -23.65 3.37
N TRP A 487 9.10 -22.94 4.13
CA TRP A 487 8.99 -21.48 4.03
C TRP A 487 10.30 -20.77 4.37
N THR A 488 11.01 -21.25 5.39
CA THR A 488 12.32 -20.69 5.79
C THR A 488 13.33 -20.82 4.64
N ALA A 489 13.42 -22.00 4.04
CA ALA A 489 14.32 -22.28 2.93
C ALA A 489 13.92 -21.55 1.63
N ALA A 490 12.62 -21.50 1.33
CA ALA A 490 12.09 -20.79 0.16
C ALA A 490 12.27 -19.27 0.30
N TRP A 491 12.08 -18.72 1.51
CA TRP A 491 12.35 -17.30 1.79
C TRP A 491 13.82 -16.97 1.54
N ASP A 492 14.77 -17.70 2.13
CA ASP A 492 16.21 -17.48 1.86
C ASP A 492 16.52 -17.50 0.36
N THR A 493 15.97 -18.50 -0.33
CA THR A 493 16.17 -18.67 -1.76
C THR A 493 15.61 -17.47 -2.56
N ALA A 494 14.41 -17.01 -2.21
CA ALA A 494 13.71 -15.92 -2.89
C ALA A 494 14.31 -14.54 -2.59
N ALA A 495 14.73 -14.29 -1.35
CA ALA A 495 15.20 -12.98 -0.91
C ALA A 495 16.72 -12.78 -1.10
N VAL A 496 17.51 -13.87 -1.11
CA VAL A 496 18.97 -13.80 -1.13
C VAL A 496 19.60 -14.62 -2.26
N VAL A 497 19.33 -15.93 -2.34
CA VAL A 497 20.09 -16.82 -3.24
C VAL A 497 19.89 -16.48 -4.71
N VAL A 498 18.64 -16.38 -5.16
CA VAL A 498 18.34 -16.07 -6.57
C VAL A 498 18.67 -14.61 -6.91
N PRO A 499 18.28 -13.61 -6.09
CA PRO A 499 18.61 -12.21 -6.36
C PRO A 499 20.11 -11.91 -6.42
N ARG A 500 20.97 -12.69 -5.75
CA ARG A 500 22.44 -12.54 -5.81
C ARG A 500 23.03 -12.53 -7.22
N ALA A 501 22.34 -13.16 -8.17
CA ALA A 501 22.76 -13.16 -9.58
C ALA A 501 22.59 -11.81 -10.29
N LEU A 502 21.78 -10.90 -9.72
CA LEU A 502 21.55 -9.54 -10.22
C LEU A 502 22.16 -8.49 -9.29
N VAL A 503 22.03 -8.70 -7.98
CA VAL A 503 22.50 -7.79 -6.93
C VAL A 503 23.49 -8.54 -6.04
N PRO A 504 24.81 -8.34 -6.17
CA PRO A 504 25.82 -9.15 -5.49
C PRO A 504 25.69 -9.20 -3.95
N ASP A 505 25.23 -8.10 -3.36
CA ASP A 505 24.93 -7.99 -1.92
C ASP A 505 23.48 -7.52 -1.69
N PRO A 506 22.49 -8.45 -1.75
CA PRO A 506 21.08 -8.13 -1.56
C PRO A 506 20.75 -7.45 -0.24
N ALA A 507 21.50 -7.78 0.82
CA ALA A 507 21.20 -7.33 2.18
C ALA A 507 21.57 -5.85 2.40
N ASN A 508 22.58 -5.35 1.67
CA ASN A 508 23.08 -3.98 1.81
C ASN A 508 22.71 -3.06 0.63
N ALA A 509 22.00 -3.57 -0.37
CA ALA A 509 21.53 -2.74 -1.50
C ALA A 509 20.51 -1.68 -1.06
N VAL A 510 20.55 -0.52 -1.72
CA VAL A 510 19.67 0.63 -1.44
C VAL A 510 18.23 0.26 -1.75
N LEU A 511 17.34 0.48 -0.79
CA LEU A 511 15.90 0.20 -0.90
C LEU A 511 15.13 1.47 -1.31
N LEU A 512 14.22 1.33 -2.27
CA LEU A 512 13.19 2.30 -2.64
C LEU A 512 11.88 2.08 -1.87
N GLY A 513 11.79 1.00 -1.08
CA GLY A 513 10.57 0.59 -0.37
C GLY A 513 10.79 -0.54 0.63
N PRO A 514 9.74 -0.91 1.39
CA PRO A 514 9.79 -2.03 2.32
C PRO A 514 9.81 -3.36 1.56
N PRO A 515 10.88 -4.18 1.66
CA PRO A 515 10.90 -5.51 1.09
C PRO A 515 9.89 -6.40 1.82
N THR A 516 9.22 -7.27 1.06
CA THR A 516 8.20 -8.16 1.60
C THR A 516 8.41 -9.58 1.13
N VAL A 517 8.10 -10.54 2.00
CA VAL A 517 8.02 -11.94 1.65
C VAL A 517 6.64 -12.47 2.00
N GLU A 518 5.91 -12.90 0.99
CA GLU A 518 4.61 -13.56 1.15
C GLU A 518 4.85 -15.06 1.30
N LEU A 519 4.44 -15.59 2.45
CA LEU A 519 4.48 -17.01 2.77
C LEU A 519 3.10 -17.60 2.51
N HIS A 520 3.02 -18.58 1.64
CA HIS A 520 1.77 -19.17 1.18
C HIS A 520 1.78 -20.69 1.28
N VAL A 521 0.66 -21.23 1.73
CA VAL A 521 0.35 -22.66 1.72
C VAL A 521 -1.06 -22.87 1.15
N GLU A 522 -1.16 -23.77 0.19
CA GLU A 522 -2.39 -24.17 -0.51
C GLU A 522 -2.44 -25.68 -0.60
N ALA A 523 -3.52 -26.27 -0.12
CA ALA A 523 -3.76 -27.70 -0.14
C ALA A 523 -5.09 -28.01 -0.83
N ASP A 524 -5.14 -29.08 -1.62
CA ASP A 524 -6.39 -29.56 -2.22
C ASP A 524 -7.24 -30.34 -1.20
N VAL A 525 -6.59 -30.93 -0.19
CA VAL A 525 -7.22 -31.76 0.85
C VAL A 525 -6.72 -31.40 2.25
N ALA A 526 -7.58 -31.55 3.26
CA ALA A 526 -7.27 -31.13 4.65
C ALA A 526 -6.15 -31.97 5.27
N GLU A 527 -6.00 -33.20 4.79
CA GLU A 527 -5.05 -34.19 5.29
C GLU A 527 -3.63 -33.96 4.76
N ALA A 528 -3.43 -33.07 3.78
CA ALA A 528 -2.13 -32.81 3.18
C ALA A 528 -1.12 -32.19 4.17
N VAL A 529 -1.62 -31.42 5.16
CA VAL A 529 -0.80 -30.84 6.22
C VAL A 529 -1.24 -31.37 7.58
N ASP A 530 -0.34 -32.05 8.29
CA ASP A 530 -0.52 -32.45 9.67
C ASP A 530 -0.33 -31.27 10.62
N LEU A 531 -1.45 -30.67 11.03
CA LEU A 531 -1.54 -29.58 12.00
C LEU A 531 -1.82 -30.06 13.43
N SER A 532 -1.73 -31.37 13.71
CA SER A 532 -2.05 -31.93 15.04
C SER A 532 -1.17 -31.42 16.18
N VAL A 533 -0.01 -30.84 15.85
CA VAL A 533 0.85 -30.17 16.83
C VAL A 533 0.15 -29.01 17.55
N PHE A 534 -0.83 -28.38 16.89
CA PHE A 534 -1.67 -27.32 17.47
C PHE A 534 -2.93 -27.84 18.17
N GLY A 535 -3.05 -29.17 18.35
CA GLY A 535 -4.22 -29.80 18.98
C GLY A 535 -5.39 -30.02 18.00
N LYS A 536 -6.62 -29.83 18.49
CA LYS A 536 -7.85 -30.07 17.72
C LYS A 536 -8.46 -28.75 17.24
N PRO A 537 -8.83 -28.64 15.95
CA PRO A 537 -9.47 -27.43 15.44
C PRO A 537 -10.93 -27.33 15.88
N ALA A 538 -11.39 -26.09 16.11
CA ALA A 538 -12.79 -25.76 16.21
C ALA A 538 -13.42 -25.73 14.80
N GLY A 539 -13.77 -26.90 14.27
CA GLY A 539 -14.38 -27.06 12.94
C GLY A 539 -13.42 -27.63 11.90
N ARG A 540 -13.73 -27.40 10.60
CA ARG A 540 -12.89 -27.85 9.49
C ARG A 540 -11.78 -26.81 9.24
N PRO A 541 -10.50 -27.19 9.32
CA PRO A 541 -9.39 -26.29 9.01
C PRO A 541 -9.50 -25.72 7.60
N GLY A 542 -9.02 -24.48 7.42
CA GLY A 542 -8.84 -23.92 6.09
C GLY A 542 -7.76 -24.67 5.31
N LEU A 543 -7.89 -24.65 3.99
CA LEU A 543 -6.98 -25.31 3.04
C LEU A 543 -6.05 -24.33 2.33
N LEU A 544 -6.24 -23.04 2.57
CA LEU A 544 -5.51 -21.94 1.93
C LEU A 544 -5.17 -20.90 2.99
N GLY A 545 -3.91 -20.45 2.99
CA GLY A 545 -3.46 -19.41 3.89
C GLY A 545 -2.22 -18.72 3.38
N ALA A 546 -2.23 -17.40 3.43
CA ALA A 546 -1.09 -16.57 3.12
C ALA A 546 -0.85 -15.56 4.23
N ALA A 547 0.42 -15.26 4.48
CA ALA A 547 0.82 -14.19 5.37
C ALA A 547 1.99 -13.44 4.74
N THR A 548 1.97 -12.11 4.83
CA THR A 548 3.06 -11.27 4.35
C THR A 548 3.93 -10.84 5.50
N VAL A 549 5.22 -11.15 5.42
CA VAL A 549 6.23 -10.64 6.34
C VAL A 549 6.96 -9.48 5.70
N ILE A 550 7.03 -8.37 6.41
CA ILE A 550 7.87 -7.23 6.05
C ILE A 550 9.06 -7.30 6.99
N ALA A 551 10.25 -7.47 6.44
CA ALA A 551 11.44 -7.73 7.23
C ALA A 551 12.71 -7.41 6.44
N PRO A 552 13.85 -7.18 7.13
CA PRO A 552 15.14 -7.01 6.49
C PRO A 552 15.49 -8.20 5.60
N ILE A 553 16.10 -7.93 4.45
CA ILE A 553 16.54 -8.97 3.50
C ILE A 553 17.62 -9.87 4.13
N GLY A 554 18.49 -9.27 4.94
CA GLY A 554 19.61 -9.91 5.62
C GLY A 554 19.27 -10.79 6.82
N PHE A 555 17.99 -11.06 7.11
CA PHE A 555 17.61 -12.02 8.15
C PHE A 555 18.33 -13.35 7.98
N GLY A 556 18.89 -13.89 9.05
CA GLY A 556 19.45 -15.24 9.08
C GLY A 556 18.36 -16.31 9.18
N ARG A 557 18.79 -17.58 9.11
CA ARG A 557 17.89 -18.74 9.16
C ARG A 557 16.98 -18.75 10.39
N THR A 558 17.54 -18.47 11.58
CA THR A 558 16.78 -18.47 12.85
C THR A 558 15.68 -17.41 12.85
N GLU A 559 15.96 -16.20 12.35
CA GLU A 559 14.99 -15.12 12.30
C GLU A 559 13.87 -15.44 11.29
N ARG A 560 14.23 -15.91 10.09
CA ARG A 560 13.24 -16.34 9.08
C ARG A 560 12.35 -17.45 9.60
N ARG A 561 12.93 -18.46 10.28
CA ARG A 561 12.17 -19.56 10.87
C ARG A 561 11.20 -19.09 11.94
N ALA A 562 11.63 -18.21 12.84
CA ALA A 562 10.77 -17.63 13.87
C ALA A 562 9.58 -16.88 13.26
N TRP A 563 9.81 -16.07 12.22
CA TRP A 563 8.73 -15.36 11.52
C TRP A 563 7.81 -16.28 10.71
N ALA A 564 8.35 -17.34 10.09
CA ALA A 564 7.56 -18.36 9.41
C ALA A 564 6.68 -19.15 10.40
N ALA A 565 7.22 -19.52 11.57
CA ALA A 565 6.48 -20.17 12.64
C ALA A 565 5.35 -19.28 13.18
N LYS A 566 5.64 -18.00 13.41
CA LYS A 566 4.66 -16.98 13.79
C LYS A 566 3.56 -16.81 12.74
N ALA A 567 3.92 -16.80 11.47
CA ALA A 567 2.96 -16.74 10.36
C ALA A 567 2.03 -17.97 10.36
N LEU A 568 2.59 -19.18 10.44
CA LEU A 568 1.80 -20.41 10.44
C LEU A 568 0.89 -20.50 11.67
N THR A 569 1.39 -20.16 12.85
CA THR A 569 0.60 -20.12 14.10
C THR A 569 -0.60 -19.19 13.95
N ARG A 570 -0.41 -18.02 13.33
CA ARG A 570 -1.50 -17.05 13.13
C ARG A 570 -2.52 -17.53 12.08
N LEU A 571 -2.07 -18.23 11.04
CA LEU A 571 -2.96 -18.91 10.09
C LEU A 571 -3.74 -20.05 10.75
N ALA A 572 -3.07 -20.89 11.54
CA ALA A 572 -3.70 -22.00 12.25
C ALA A 572 -4.82 -21.52 13.19
N ARG A 573 -4.61 -20.40 13.91
CA ARG A 573 -5.67 -19.76 14.70
C ARG A 573 -6.87 -19.34 13.83
N GLY A 574 -6.61 -18.79 12.65
CA GLY A 574 -7.65 -18.47 11.66
C GLY A 574 -8.38 -19.70 11.12
N TRP A 575 -7.73 -20.87 11.11
CA TRP A 575 -8.30 -22.16 10.74
C TRP A 575 -8.95 -22.92 11.91
N GLY A 576 -9.12 -22.28 13.06
CA GLY A 576 -9.83 -22.85 14.21
C GLY A 576 -8.95 -23.51 15.27
N PHE A 577 -7.62 -23.51 15.13
CA PHE A 577 -6.71 -23.94 16.20
C PHE A 577 -6.48 -22.77 17.18
N VAL A 578 -7.48 -22.46 18.00
CA VAL A 578 -7.52 -21.25 18.84
C VAL A 578 -6.35 -21.18 19.83
N GLU A 579 -5.95 -22.33 20.38
CA GLU A 579 -4.86 -22.47 21.36
C GLU A 579 -3.47 -22.66 20.72
N ALA A 580 -3.34 -22.52 19.40
CA ALA A 580 -2.04 -22.71 18.74
C ALA A 580 -1.00 -21.70 19.26
N GLU A 581 0.19 -22.17 19.63
CA GLU A 581 1.31 -21.35 20.09
C GLU A 581 2.56 -21.53 19.22
N GLU A 582 3.43 -20.52 19.19
CA GLU A 582 4.69 -20.59 18.42
C GLU A 582 5.62 -21.68 18.98
N SER A 583 5.56 -21.96 20.28
CA SER A 583 6.32 -23.02 20.96
C SER A 583 5.94 -24.43 20.52
N ASP A 584 4.77 -24.61 19.90
CA ASP A 584 4.36 -25.91 19.35
C ASP A 584 5.23 -26.29 18.14
N LEU A 585 5.86 -25.32 17.49
CA LEU A 585 6.62 -25.48 16.24
C LEU A 585 8.13 -25.69 16.42
N GLY A 586 8.58 -26.09 17.62
CA GLY A 586 9.95 -26.57 17.89
C GLY A 586 11.06 -25.53 17.80
#